data_AF-A0A7W1S378-F1
#
_entry.id   AF-A0A7W1S378-F1
#
_cell.length_a   1.000
_cell.length_b   1.000
_cell.length_c   1.000
_cell.angle_alpha   90.00
_cell.angle_beta   90.00
_cell.angle_gamma   90.00
#
_symmetry.space_group_name_H-M   'P 1'
#
loop_
_entity.id
_entity.type
_entity.pdbx_description
1 polymer ?
#
loop_
_entity_poly.entity_id
_entity_poly.type
_entity_poly.pdbx_seq_one_letter_code
_entity_poly.pdbx_strand_id
1 'polypeptide(L)' 'MLRTGRRTYPRYFKLDFAFNRARYVIQPRPIDPERAELQQQVIQLRLRGWSFPAIAKQLNISIGTAWNMAKRKI' A
#
# COMPACT_ATOMS: atom_id res chain seq x y z
N MET A 1 20.48 32.46 -14.53
CA MET A 1 19.64 31.31 -14.13
C MET A 1 20.13 30.77 -12.79
N LEU A 2 19.36 30.95 -11.71
CA LEU A 2 19.69 30.42 -10.37
C LEU A 2 19.19 28.98 -10.25
N ARG A 3 20.10 28.00 -10.09
CA ARG A 3 19.77 26.60 -9.79
C ARG A 3 19.16 26.52 -8.39
N THR A 4 17.85 26.34 -8.30
CA THR A 4 17.08 26.18 -7.05
C THR A 4 17.18 24.78 -6.42
N GLY A 5 18.23 24.02 -6.72
CA GLY A 5 18.35 22.60 -6.30
C GLY A 5 18.93 22.36 -4.90
N ARG A 6 19.39 23.40 -4.18
CA ARG A 6 20.06 23.26 -2.86
C ARG A 6 19.59 24.27 -1.82
N ARG A 7 18.35 24.75 -1.88
CA ARG A 7 17.79 25.49 -0.75
C ARG A 7 17.36 24.49 0.31
N THR A 8 18.21 24.31 1.33
CA THR A 8 17.77 23.68 2.58
C THR A 8 16.57 24.48 3.06
N TYR A 9 15.41 23.83 3.17
CA TYR A 9 14.22 24.49 3.72
C TYR A 9 14.61 25.22 5.02
N PRO A 10 14.21 26.49 5.20
CA PRO A 10 14.51 27.22 6.42
C PRO A 10 14.10 26.41 7.65
N ARG A 11 14.87 26.49 8.74
CA ARG A 11 14.66 25.66 9.95
C ARG A 11 13.20 25.69 10.44
N TYR A 12 12.52 26.84 10.32
CA TYR A 12 11.12 27.00 10.67
C TYR A 12 10.15 26.19 9.79
N PHE A 13 10.42 26.08 8.48
CA PHE A 13 9.59 25.27 7.57
C PHE A 13 9.62 23.78 7.95
N LYS A 14 10.75 23.27 8.44
CA LYS A 14 10.84 21.89 8.95
C LYS A 14 10.06 21.69 10.26
N LEU A 15 10.06 22.68 11.14
CA LEU A 15 9.33 22.63 12.41
C LEU A 15 7.81 22.73 12.16
N ASP A 16 7.36 23.68 11.34
CA ASP A 16 5.95 23.81 10.96
C ASP A 16 5.46 22.57 10.20
N PHE A 17 6.27 22.04 9.29
CA PHE A 17 5.94 20.80 8.58
C PHE A 17 5.84 19.59 9.53
N ALA A 18 6.77 19.46 10.48
CA ALA A 18 6.72 18.39 11.48
C ALA A 18 5.50 18.53 12.41
N PHE A 19 5.22 19.76 12.88
CA PHE A 19 4.09 20.07 13.74
C PHE A 19 2.75 19.84 13.04
N ASN A 20 2.63 20.27 11.79
CA ASN A 20 1.45 20.02 10.96
C ASN A 20 1.31 18.52 10.66
N ARG A 21 2.38 17.81 10.27
CA ARG A 21 2.34 16.36 10.04
C ARG A 21 1.91 15.57 11.28
N ALA A 22 2.34 15.99 12.47
CA ALA A 22 1.95 15.37 13.74
C ALA A 22 0.48 15.64 14.12
N ARG A 23 -0.07 16.80 13.70
CA ARG A 23 -1.48 17.16 13.92
C ARG A 23 -2.45 16.35 13.07
N TYR A 24 -2.05 15.91 11.88
CA TYR A 24 -2.92 15.12 11.01
C TYR A 24 -2.80 13.63 11.32
N VAL A 25 -3.85 13.07 11.92
CA VAL A 25 -4.06 11.63 11.91
C VAL A 25 -4.32 11.22 10.46
N ILE A 26 -3.39 10.49 9.85
CA ILE A 26 -3.56 9.95 8.50
C ILE A 26 -4.71 8.95 8.58
N GLN A 27 -5.88 9.33 8.10
CA GLN A 27 -6.99 8.40 7.99
C GLN A 27 -6.65 7.36 6.92
N PRO A 28 -6.71 6.05 7.24
CA PRO A 28 -6.51 5.03 6.22
C PRO A 28 -7.60 5.18 5.16
N ARG A 29 -7.23 5.02 3.89
CA ARG A 29 -8.25 4.96 2.83
C ARG A 29 -9.19 3.79 3.11
N PRO A 30 -10.52 3.99 3.05
CA PRO A 30 -11.44 2.87 3.11
C PRO A 30 -11.11 1.91 1.98
N ILE A 31 -11.11 0.62 2.30
CA ILE A 31 -10.87 -0.46 1.35
C ILE A 31 -12.24 -0.93 0.86
N ASP A 32 -12.38 -1.07 -0.46
CA ASP A 32 -13.61 -1.63 -1.05
C ASP A 32 -13.85 -3.05 -0.52
N PRO A 33 -15.09 -3.40 -0.11
CA PRO A 33 -15.38 -4.69 0.52
C PRO A 33 -15.04 -5.86 -0.39
N GLU A 34 -15.38 -5.78 -1.68
CA GLU A 34 -15.04 -6.80 -2.68
C GLU A 34 -13.52 -7.07 -2.74
N ARG A 35 -12.72 -6.01 -2.59
CA ARG A 35 -11.26 -6.12 -2.63
C ARG A 35 -10.72 -6.79 -1.37
N ALA A 36 -11.35 -6.57 -0.22
CA ALA A 36 -11.01 -7.24 1.03
C ALA A 36 -11.35 -8.74 0.96
N GLU A 37 -12.50 -9.09 0.40
CA GLU A 37 -12.91 -10.49 0.18
C GLU A 37 -11.94 -11.21 -0.77
N LEU A 38 -11.61 -10.60 -1.91
CA LEU A 38 -10.62 -11.11 -2.85
C LEU A 38 -9.27 -11.36 -2.17
N GLN A 39 -8.82 -10.42 -1.34
CA GLN A 39 -7.58 -10.57 -0.59
C GLN A 39 -7.64 -11.76 0.37
N GLN A 40 -8.75 -11.95 1.09
CA GLN A 40 -8.93 -13.09 1.98
C GLN A 40 -8.91 -14.43 1.22
N GLN A 41 -9.55 -14.50 0.06
CA GLN A 41 -9.54 -15.70 -0.79
C GLN A 41 -8.12 -16.05 -1.26
N VAL A 42 -7.34 -15.05 -1.71
CA VAL A 42 -5.93 -15.23 -2.08
C VAL A 42 -5.12 -15.78 -0.90
N ILE A 43 -5.30 -15.23 0.30
CA ILE A 43 -4.60 -15.68 1.51
C ILE A 43 -4.98 -17.12 1.85
N GLN A 44 -6.26 -17.47 1.83
CA GLN A 44 -6.72 -18.84 2.12
C GLN A 44 -6.16 -19.86 1.13
N LEU A 45 -6.22 -19.57 -0.17
CA LEU A 45 -5.65 -20.45 -1.20
C LEU A 45 -4.13 -20.59 -1.02
N ARG A 46 -3.45 -19.51 -0.63
CA ARG A 46 -2.02 -19.54 -0.37
C ARG A 46 -1.68 -20.41 0.85
N LEU A 47 -2.47 -20.34 1.93
CA LEU A 47 -2.33 -21.20 3.11
C LEU A 47 -2.54 -22.69 2.77
N ARG A 48 -3.41 -22.99 1.79
CA ARG A 48 -3.59 -24.34 1.24
C ARG A 48 -2.43 -24.83 0.37
N GLY A 49 -1.38 -24.04 0.19
CA GLY A 49 -0.19 -24.40 -0.59
C GLY A 49 -0.30 -24.12 -2.09
N TRP A 50 -1.35 -23.44 -2.55
CA TRP A 50 -1.52 -23.15 -3.98
C TRP A 50 -0.44 -22.18 -4.48
N SER A 51 -0.01 -22.35 -5.73
CA SER A 51 0.95 -21.46 -6.39
C SER A 51 0.27 -20.19 -6.89
N PHE A 52 0.99 -19.07 -6.95
CA PHE A 52 0.44 -17.80 -7.45
C PHE A 52 -0.15 -17.89 -8.87
N PRO A 53 0.46 -18.61 -9.83
CA PRO A 53 -0.16 -18.82 -11.15
C PRO A 53 -1.49 -19.57 -11.09
N ALA A 54 -1.62 -20.55 -10.19
CA ALA A 54 -2.88 -21.29 -10.02
C ALA A 54 -3.97 -20.40 -9.40
N ILE A 55 -3.62 -19.62 -8.36
CA ILE A 55 -4.52 -18.67 -7.71
C ILE A 55 -4.99 -17.59 -8.71
N ALA A 56 -4.06 -17.06 -9.50
CA ALA A 56 -4.34 -16.06 -10.53
C ALA A 56 -5.33 -16.57 -11.59
N LYS A 57 -5.15 -17.82 -12.05
CA LYS A 57 -6.11 -18.47 -12.96
C LYS A 57 -7.47 -18.70 -12.31
N GLN A 58 -7.50 -19.14 -11.05
CA GLN A 58 -8.73 -19.44 -10.33
C GLN A 58 -9.59 -18.20 -10.08
N LEU A 59 -8.96 -17.10 -9.71
CA LEU A 59 -9.64 -15.84 -9.36
C LEU A 59 -9.70 -14.84 -10.52
N ASN A 60 -9.23 -15.23 -11.70
CA ASN A 60 -9.13 -14.39 -12.90
C ASN A 60 -8.44 -13.04 -12.65
N ILE A 61 -7.31 -13.07 -11.93
CA ILE A 61 -6.49 -11.89 -11.63
C ILE A 61 -5.06 -12.06 -12.16
N SER A 62 -4.32 -10.96 -12.25
CA SER A 62 -2.89 -11.04 -12.61
C SER A 62 -2.06 -11.70 -11.50
N ILE A 63 -0.98 -12.38 -11.88
CA ILE A 63 -0.06 -13.03 -10.93
C ILE A 63 0.56 -12.00 -9.96
N GLY A 64 0.90 -10.82 -10.45
CA GLY A 64 1.43 -9.73 -9.63
C GLY A 64 0.40 -9.23 -8.61
N THR A 65 -0.88 -9.19 -9.00
CA THR A 65 -1.98 -8.84 -8.09
C THR A 65 -2.10 -9.86 -6.96
N ALA A 66 -2.07 -11.16 -7.28
CA ALA A 66 -2.11 -12.23 -6.29
C ALA A 66 -0.93 -12.17 -5.31
N TRP A 67 0.28 -11.90 -5.80
CA TRP A 67 1.47 -11.74 -4.96
C TRP A 67 1.37 -10.52 -4.02
N ASN A 68 0.94 -9.37 -4.55
CA ASN A 68 0.75 -8.14 -3.77
C ASN A 68 -0.31 -8.32 -2.66
N MET A 69 -1.41 -9.02 -2.97
CA MET A 69 -2.48 -9.31 -2.01
C MET A 69 -2.01 -10.24 -0.89
N ALA A 70 -1.15 -11.22 -1.18
CA ALA A 70 -0.62 -12.14 -0.17
C ALA A 70 0.44 -11.52 0.75
N LYS A 71 1.19 -10.51 0.29
CA LYS A 71 2.28 -9.86 1.06
C LYS A 71 1.76 -8.90 2.13
N ARG A 72 0.55 -8.38 1.96
CA ARG A 72 -0.04 -7.36 2.82
C ARG A 72 -0.58 -8.02 4.09
N LYS A 73 0.23 -8.09 5.15
CA LYS A 73 -0.24 -8.44 6.50
C LYS A 73 -1.17 -7.33 7.01
N ILE A 74 -2.33 -7.75 7.51
CA ILE A 74 -3.27 -6.90 8.28
C ILE A 74 -2.61 -6.53 9.59
#